data_AF-A0A2A2GQE4-F1
#
_entry.id   AF-A0A2A2GQE4-F1
#
_cell.length_a   1.000
_cell.length_b   1.000
_cell.length_c   1.000
_cell.angle_alpha   90.00
_cell.angle_beta   90.00
_cell.angle_gamma   90.00
#
_symmetry.space_group_name_H-M   'P 1'
#
loop_
_entity.id
_entity.type
_entity.pdbx_description
1 polymer ?
#
loop_
_entity_poly.entity_id
_entity_poly.type
_entity_poly.pdbx_seq_one_letter_code
_entity_poly.pdbx_strand_id
1 'polypeptide(L)'
;MYLKCYPTYDLQGLLFGLDRTRVCRWVKILLPVLEMTLGRECVLPARQIRSAEEFFRAFPGVKDVFIDGTERPVQKPKNLRRRKKMYSGHEFRTGI
;
A
#
# COMPACT_ATOMS: atom_id res chain seq x y z
N MET A 1 -4.84 -10.05 14.66
CA MET A 1 -5.14 -9.43 15.97
C MET A 1 -3.92 -8.82 16.63
N TYR A 2 -2.83 -9.58 16.84
CA TYR A 2 -1.64 -9.11 17.57
C TYR A 2 -1.01 -7.82 17.01
N LEU A 3 -0.64 -7.80 15.71
CA LEU A 3 0.02 -6.65 15.08
C LEU A 3 -0.88 -5.43 14.84
N LYS A 4 -2.20 -5.58 14.96
CA LYS A 4 -3.16 -4.50 14.69
C LYS A 4 -3.66 -3.84 15.97
N CYS A 5 -3.93 -4.64 17.00
CA CYS A 5 -4.57 -4.19 18.24
C CYS A 5 -3.63 -4.26 19.46
N TYR A 6 -2.44 -4.86 19.31
CA TYR A 6 -1.43 -5.01 20.37
C TYR A 6 -2.01 -5.47 21.73
N PRO A 7 -2.83 -6.56 21.77
CA PRO A 7 -3.36 -7.06 23.03
C PRO A 7 -2.21 -7.56 23.93
N THR A 8 -2.39 -7.42 25.24
CA THR A 8 -1.51 -8.10 26.20
C THR A 8 -1.62 -9.62 26.04
N TYR A 9 -0.59 -10.36 26.46
CA TYR A 9 -0.63 -11.83 26.38
C TYR A 9 -1.74 -12.46 27.21
N ASP A 10 -2.15 -11.81 28.30
CA ASP A 10 -3.27 -12.25 29.13
C ASP A 10 -4.62 -12.07 28.40
N LEU A 11 -4.84 -10.93 27.76
CA LEU A 11 -6.04 -10.68 26.95
C LEU A 11 -6.10 -11.62 25.74
N GLN A 12 -4.98 -11.81 25.05
CA GLN A 12 -4.90 -12.74 23.93
C GLN A 12 -5.10 -14.20 24.39
N GLY A 13 -4.59 -14.56 25.57
CA GLY A 13 -4.85 -15.85 26.20
C GLY A 13 -6.34 -16.07 26.46
N LEU A 14 -7.03 -15.08 27.02
CA LEU A 14 -8.47 -15.10 27.24
C LEU A 14 -9.24 -15.31 25.93
N LEU A 15 -8.88 -14.59 24.87
CA LEU A 15 -9.58 -14.63 23.58
C LEU A 15 -9.44 -15.98 22.85
N PHE A 16 -8.33 -16.68 23.04
CA PHE A 16 -8.03 -17.94 22.34
C PHE A 16 -8.04 -19.17 23.26
N GLY A 17 -8.39 -19.04 24.54
CA GLY A 17 -8.39 -20.14 25.50
C GLY A 17 -6.99 -20.70 25.79
N LEU A 18 -5.97 -19.85 25.79
CA LEU A 18 -4.57 -20.22 25.97
C LEU A 18 -3.99 -19.61 27.24
N ASP A 19 -3.02 -20.28 27.85
CA ASP A 19 -2.21 -19.67 28.90
C ASP A 19 -1.25 -18.61 28.33
N ARG A 20 -0.90 -17.63 29.16
CA ARG A 20 0.01 -16.52 28.83
C ARG A 20 1.34 -16.99 28.23
N THR A 21 1.89 -18.09 28.75
CA THR A 21 3.20 -18.61 28.33
C THR A 21 3.13 -19.19 26.91
N ARG A 22 2.06 -19.91 26.58
CA ARG A 22 1.78 -20.41 25.22
C ARG A 22 1.63 -19.27 24.25
N VAL A 23 0.86 -18.23 24.59
CA VAL A 23 0.70 -17.04 23.74
C VAL A 23 2.05 -16.39 23.46
N CYS A 24 2.85 -16.13 24.50
CA CYS A 24 4.19 -15.56 24.36
C CYS A 24 5.09 -16.40 23.44
N ARG A 25 5.09 -17.73 23.62
CA ARG A 25 5.86 -18.65 22.78
C ARG A 25 5.39 -18.62 21.32
N TRP A 26 4.08 -18.64 21.10
CA TRP A 26 3.50 -18.65 19.76
C TRP A 26 3.75 -17.34 19.02
N VAL A 27 3.63 -16.18 19.69
CA VAL A 27 3.98 -14.89 19.08
C VAL A 27 5.44 -14.91 18.59
N LYS A 28 6.38 -15.42 19.41
CA LYS A 28 7.80 -15.51 19.04
C LYS A 28 8.06 -16.45 17.85
N ILE A 29 7.29 -17.52 17.70
CA ILE A 29 7.46 -18.51 16.63
C ILE A 29 6.76 -18.09 15.35
N LEU A 30 5.52 -17.61 15.47
CA LEU A 30 4.65 -17.33 14.33
C LEU A 30 4.95 -15.98 13.68
N LEU A 31 5.45 -14.99 14.43
CA LEU A 31 5.73 -13.67 13.88
C LEU A 31 6.84 -13.69 12.80
N PRO A 32 7.99 -14.38 13.01
CA PRO A 32 8.99 -14.51 11.96
C PRO A 32 8.48 -15.27 10.72
N VAL A 33 7.67 -16.31 10.92
CA VAL A 33 7.08 -17.08 9.81
C VAL A 33 6.15 -16.19 8.99
N LEU A 34 5.30 -15.40 9.66
CA LEU A 34 4.42 -14.43 9.00
C LEU A 34 5.25 -13.40 8.21
N GLU A 35 6.29 -12.84 8.79
CA GLU A 35 7.16 -11.87 8.13
C GLU A 35 7.85 -12.47 6.90
N MET A 36 8.38 -13.69 6.99
CA MET A 36 8.99 -14.40 5.86
C MET A 36 7.98 -14.63 4.74
N THR A 37 6.76 -15.07 5.07
CA THR A 37 5.71 -15.31 4.06
C THR A 37 5.29 -14.00 3.39
N LEU A 38 5.03 -12.94 4.15
CA LEU A 38 4.68 -11.64 3.58
C LEU A 38 5.81 -11.04 2.74
N GLY A 39 7.07 -11.29 3.11
CA GLY A 39 8.25 -10.87 2.35
C GLY A 39 8.36 -11.61 1.01
N ARG A 40 8.12 -12.94 1.00
CA ARG A 40 8.10 -13.74 -0.24
C ARG A 40 6.99 -13.30 -1.20
N GLU A 41 5.80 -13.05 -0.65
CA GLU A 41 4.64 -12.57 -1.41
C GLU A 41 4.75 -11.07 -1.77
N CYS A 42 5.82 -10.37 -1.35
CA CYS A 42 6.04 -8.94 -1.55
C CYS A 42 4.88 -8.04 -1.04
N VAL A 43 4.19 -8.43 0.04
CA VAL A 43 3.05 -7.69 0.62
C VAL A 43 3.36 -7.11 2.00
N LEU A 44 4.64 -6.99 2.35
CA LEU A 44 5.04 -6.32 3.60
C LEU A 44 4.58 -4.86 3.59
N PRO A 45 4.04 -4.36 4.71
CA PRO A 45 3.54 -3.00 4.78
C PRO A 45 4.69 -2.00 4.68
N ALA A 46 4.78 -1.31 3.54
CA ALA A 46 5.63 -0.14 3.35
C ALA A 46 4.80 1.14 3.54
N ARG A 47 5.33 2.11 4.28
CA ARG A 47 4.60 3.36 4.59
C ARG A 47 4.48 4.29 3.37
N GLN A 48 5.56 4.45 2.62
CA GLN A 48 5.62 5.28 1.43
C GLN A 48 6.84 4.88 0.61
N ILE A 49 6.68 4.74 -0.71
CA ILE A 49 7.77 4.59 -1.66
C ILE A 49 7.95 5.95 -2.35
N ARG A 50 9.16 6.50 -2.32
CA ARG A 50 9.45 7.87 -2.77
C ARG A 50 10.21 7.94 -4.09
N SER A 51 10.73 6.81 -4.58
CA SER A 51 11.42 6.76 -5.86
C SER A 51 11.19 5.45 -6.59
N ALA A 52 11.45 5.44 -7.90
CA ALA A 52 11.38 4.23 -8.71
C ALA A 52 12.44 3.21 -8.27
N GLU A 53 13.63 3.65 -7.87
CA GLU A 53 14.70 2.77 -7.38
C GLU A 53 14.32 2.11 -6.04
N GLU A 54 13.60 2.80 -5.17
CA GLU A 54 13.04 2.20 -3.96
C GLU A 54 11.97 1.15 -4.32
N PHE A 55 11.11 1.45 -5.29
CA PHE A 55 10.12 0.50 -5.79
C PHE A 55 10.76 -0.78 -6.32
N PHE A 56 11.71 -0.69 -7.26
CA PHE A 56 12.34 -1.87 -7.86
C PHE A 56 13.19 -2.68 -6.86
N ARG A 57 13.75 -2.03 -5.82
CA ARG A 57 14.41 -2.76 -4.72
C ARG A 57 13.42 -3.54 -3.86
N ALA A 58 12.25 -2.97 -3.58
CA ALA A 58 11.21 -3.63 -2.83
C ALA A 58 10.52 -4.76 -3.63
N PHE A 59 10.45 -4.61 -4.95
CA PHE A 59 9.76 -5.53 -5.86
C PHE A 59 10.67 -5.98 -7.02
N PRO A 60 11.74 -6.76 -6.76
CA PRO A 60 12.75 -7.10 -7.76
C PRO A 60 12.22 -7.99 -8.91
N GLY A 61 11.08 -8.67 -8.71
CA GLY A 61 10.44 -9.49 -9.74
C GLY A 61 9.57 -8.70 -10.72
N VAL A 62 9.30 -7.41 -10.47
CA VAL A 62 8.45 -6.58 -11.32
C VAL A 62 9.26 -6.09 -12.52
N LYS A 63 8.82 -6.48 -13.72
CA LYS A 63 9.44 -6.08 -15.00
C LYS A 63 8.78 -4.85 -15.59
N ASP A 64 7.45 -4.81 -15.52
CA ASP A 64 6.62 -3.76 -16.11
C ASP A 64 5.76 -3.11 -15.03
N VAL A 65 5.72 -1.78 -15.02
CA VAL A 65 4.85 -0.99 -14.14
C VAL A 65 3.85 -0.25 -15.00
N PHE A 66 2.58 -0.62 -14.90
CA PHE A 66 1.49 0.08 -15.57
C PHE A 66 0.91 1.14 -14.64
N ILE A 67 0.97 2.40 -15.06
CA ILE A 67 0.32 3.52 -14.37
C ILE A 67 -0.90 3.90 -15.21
N ASP A 68 -2.09 3.53 -14.75
CA ASP A 68 -3.32 3.98 -15.37
C ASP A 68 -3.65 5.40 -14.88
N GLY A 69 -3.69 6.34 -15.82
CA GLY A 69 -3.95 7.75 -15.56
C GLY A 69 -5.28 8.14 -16.16
N THR A 70 -6.29 8.34 -15.33
CA THR A 70 -7.56 8.92 -15.79
C THR A 70 -7.48 10.46 -15.77
N GLU A 71 -7.68 11.11 -16.92
CA GLU A 71 -7.85 12.56 -16.95
C GLU A 71 -9.13 12.95 -16.18
N ARG A 72 -9.02 13.91 -15.27
CA ARG A 72 -10.19 14.50 -14.58
C ARG A 72 -10.51 15.87 -15.17
N PRO A 73 -11.78 16.17 -15.49
CA PRO A 73 -12.18 17.51 -15.88
C PRO A 73 -11.82 18.51 -14.79
N VAL A 74 -11.05 19.54 -15.15
CA VAL A 74 -10.71 20.65 -14.27
C VAL A 74 -11.14 21.97 -14.90
N GLN A 75 -11.50 22.96 -14.08
CA GLN A 75 -11.86 24.28 -14.58
C GLN A 75 -10.66 24.89 -15.33
N LYS A 76 -10.84 25.15 -16.63
CA LYS A 76 -9.79 25.75 -17.45
C LYS A 76 -9.52 27.19 -16.99
N PRO A 77 -8.24 27.62 -16.93
CA PRO A 77 -7.90 29.02 -16.62
C PRO A 77 -8.57 29.97 -17.61
N LYS A 78 -9.09 31.11 -17.12
CA LYS A 78 -9.67 32.16 -17.99
C LYS A 78 -8.63 32.81 -18.90
N ASN A 79 -7.36 32.89 -18.46
CA ASN A 79 -6.28 33.45 -19.24
C ASN A 79 -5.91 32.53 -20.42
N LEU A 80 -6.05 33.05 -21.65
CA LEU A 80 -5.83 32.31 -22.90
C LEU A 80 -4.41 31.74 -23.04
N ARG A 81 -3.37 32.46 -22.60
CA ARG A 81 -1.98 31.97 -22.64
C ARG A 81 -1.80 30.77 -21.71
N ARG A 82 -2.37 30.81 -20.51
CA ARG A 82 -2.35 29.69 -19.56
C ARG A 82 -3.19 28.51 -20.04
N ARG A 83 -4.35 28.78 -20.64
CA ARG A 83 -5.23 27.75 -21.21
C ARG A 83 -4.58 26.98 -22.35
N LYS A 84 -3.86 27.65 -23.26
CA LYS A 84 -3.10 26.98 -24.33
C LYS A 84 -1.96 26.11 -23.80
N LYS A 85 -1.26 26.55 -22.75
CA LYS A 85 -0.21 25.75 -22.09
C LYS A 85 -0.74 24.49 -21.40
N MET A 86 -1.98 24.53 -20.93
CA MET A 86 -2.62 23.44 -20.18
C MET A 86 -3.43 22.50 -21.09
N TYR A 87 -3.32 22.65 -22.41
CA TYR A 87 -4.03 21.84 -23.37
C TYR A 87 -3.29 20.50 -23.56
N SER A 88 -3.94 19.39 -23.21
CA SER A 88 -3.38 18.03 -23.33
C SER A 88 -3.47 17.45 -24.75
N GLY A 89 -3.98 18.21 -25.73
CA GLY A 89 -4.20 17.71 -27.09
C GLY A 89 -5.48 16.90 -27.27
N HIS A 90 -6.13 16.51 -26.17
CA HIS A 90 -7.36 15.74 -26.18
C HIS A 90 -8.60 16.65 -26.28
N GLU A 91 -9.38 16.48 -27.35
CA GLU A 91 -10.68 17.12 -27.48
C GLU A 91 -11.73 16.31 -26.72
N PHE A 92 -12.14 16.83 -25.57
CA PHE A 92 -13.29 16.30 -24.85
C PHE A 92 -14.56 16.66 -25.65
N ARG A 93 -15.15 15.69 -26.35
CA ARG A 93 -16.48 15.84 -26.95
C ARG A 93 -17.48 16.00 -25.81
N THR A 94 -18.13 17.15 -25.77
CA THR A 94 -19.20 17.38 -24.80
C THR A 94 -20.41 16.58 -25.30
N GLY A 95 -20.80 15.55 -24.55
CA GLY A 95 -22.04 14.83 -24.81
C GLY A 95 -23.21 15.80 -24.65
N ILE A 96 -24.01 15.91 -25.71
CA ILE A 96 -25.39 16.38 -25.65
C ILE A 96 -26.24 15.17 -25.27
#